data_AF-A0AAV7SUH7-F1
#
_entry.id   AF-A0AAV7SUH7-F1
#
_cell.length_a   1.000
_cell.length_b   1.000
_cell.length_c   1.000
_cell.angle_alpha   90.00
_cell.angle_beta   90.00
_cell.angle_gamma   90.00
#
_symmetry.space_group_name_H-M   'P 1'
#
loop_
_entity.id
_entity.type
_entity.pdbx_description
1 polymer ?
#
loop_
_entity_poly.entity_id
_entity_poly.type
_entity_poly.pdbx_seq_one_letter_code
_entity_poly.pdbx_strand_id
1 'polypeptide(L)'
;MMSQGHNKKEGSLKDLFNKIPAKKAQPFEPPLTEHTLEQARDAREEELDCYKREPLTLQDKNQELQYQIEDLENRSRRSNILIKDVPSQAVTGVQEDFVVRLFQHMAPALKNQTVMLDRTHRVGRPVRSQGQVQDTLTCLHHYKGRP
;
A
#
# COMPACT_ATOMS: atom_id res chain seq x y z
N MET A 1 -56.50 -76.65 -12.84
CA MET A 1 -56.55 -76.10 -14.22
C MET A 1 -56.63 -74.59 -14.08
N MET A 2 -55.52 -73.88 -14.36
CA MET A 2 -55.26 -73.17 -15.63
C MET A 2 -56.13 -71.90 -15.72
N SER A 3 -55.66 -70.67 -15.97
CA SER A 3 -54.40 -70.17 -16.52
C SER A 3 -54.29 -68.69 -16.17
N GLN A 4 -53.10 -68.21 -15.84
CA GLN A 4 -52.78 -66.79 -15.98
C GLN A 4 -52.75 -66.43 -17.47
N GLY A 5 -53.16 -65.21 -17.81
CA GLY A 5 -53.08 -64.68 -19.16
C GLY A 5 -53.02 -63.16 -19.15
N HIS A 6 -51.79 -62.63 -19.19
CA HIS A 6 -51.50 -61.22 -19.41
C HIS A 6 -52.20 -60.70 -20.67
N ASN A 7 -52.89 -59.57 -20.57
CA ASN A 7 -53.16 -58.72 -21.74
C ASN A 7 -52.50 -57.37 -21.51
N LYS A 8 -51.36 -57.22 -22.21
CA LYS A 8 -50.63 -55.95 -22.38
C LYS A 8 -51.59 -54.96 -23.03
N LYS A 9 -51.80 -53.81 -22.40
CA LYS A 9 -52.48 -52.68 -23.02
C LYS A 9 -51.61 -52.21 -24.18
N GLU A 10 -52.02 -52.49 -25.41
CA GLU A 10 -51.47 -51.87 -26.61
C GLU A 10 -51.80 -50.38 -26.54
N GLY A 11 -50.82 -49.57 -26.15
CA GLY A 11 -50.91 -48.12 -26.27
C GLY A 11 -50.95 -47.77 -27.75
N SER A 12 -52.00 -47.08 -28.18
CA SER A 12 -52.15 -46.61 -29.55
C SER A 12 -50.96 -45.71 -29.91
N LEU A 13 -50.36 -45.89 -31.09
CA LEU A 13 -49.31 -45.00 -31.63
C LEU A 13 -49.76 -43.53 -31.65
N LYS A 14 -51.07 -43.28 -31.69
CA LYS A 14 -51.67 -41.93 -31.57
C LYS A 14 -51.48 -41.31 -30.18
N ASP A 15 -51.46 -42.14 -29.13
CA ASP A 15 -51.26 -41.69 -27.75
C ASP A 15 -49.78 -41.34 -27.46
N LEU A 16 -48.85 -41.91 -28.22
CA LEU A 16 -47.43 -41.55 -28.19
C LEU A 16 -47.17 -40.22 -28.92
N PHE A 17 -47.84 -39.95 -30.04
CA PHE A 17 -47.71 -38.69 -30.76
C PHE A 17 -48.27 -37.49 -29.99
N ASN A 18 -49.37 -37.67 -29.27
CA ASN A 18 -49.99 -36.60 -28.46
C ASN A 18 -49.20 -36.26 -27.17
N LYS A 19 -48.17 -37.05 -26.81
CA LYS A 19 -47.32 -36.84 -25.64
C LYS A 19 -45.98 -36.18 -25.96
N ILE A 20 -45.69 -35.91 -27.22
CA ILE A 20 -44.51 -35.11 -27.58
C ILE A 20 -44.92 -33.64 -27.36
N PRO A 21 -44.38 -32.95 -26.33
CA PRO A 21 -44.60 -31.52 -26.23
C PRO A 21 -44.07 -30.91 -27.52
N ALA A 22 -44.93 -30.20 -28.26
CA ALA A 22 -44.48 -29.37 -29.37
C ALA A 22 -43.42 -28.45 -28.79
N LYS A 23 -42.14 -28.73 -29.07
CA LYS A 23 -41.06 -27.79 -28.79
C LYS A 23 -41.46 -26.57 -29.59
N LYS A 24 -41.94 -25.52 -28.91
CA LYS A 24 -42.04 -24.19 -29.50
C LYS A 24 -40.70 -23.98 -30.17
N ALA A 25 -40.70 -23.83 -31.49
CA ALA A 25 -39.50 -23.47 -32.21
C ALA A 25 -38.96 -22.24 -31.49
N GLN A 26 -37.78 -22.37 -30.89
CA GLN A 26 -37.10 -21.19 -30.39
C GLN A 26 -36.95 -20.26 -31.60
N PRO A 27 -37.18 -18.95 -31.44
CA PRO A 27 -36.80 -17.99 -32.47
C PRO A 27 -35.38 -18.33 -32.89
N PHE A 28 -35.17 -18.61 -34.18
CA PHE A 28 -33.83 -18.76 -34.72
C PHE A 28 -33.14 -17.43 -34.47
N GLU A 29 -32.26 -17.37 -33.47
CA GLU A 29 -31.39 -16.22 -33.31
C GLU A 29 -30.59 -16.14 -34.60
N PRO A 30 -30.71 -15.03 -35.36
CA PRO A 30 -29.96 -14.89 -36.58
C PRO A 30 -28.48 -15.07 -36.23
N PRO A 31 -27.69 -15.80 -37.06
CA PRO A 31 -26.27 -15.93 -36.82
C PRO A 31 -25.68 -14.52 -36.68
N LEU A 32 -24.92 -14.30 -35.61
CA LEU A 32 -24.19 -13.05 -35.39
C LEU A 32 -23.47 -12.70 -36.67
N THR A 33 -23.85 -11.57 -37.28
CA THR A 33 -23.19 -11.13 -38.50
C THR A 33 -21.73 -10.78 -38.17
N GLU A 34 -20.82 -10.94 -39.13
CA GLU A 34 -19.40 -10.61 -38.94
C GLU A 34 -19.22 -9.19 -38.35
N HIS A 35 -20.06 -8.25 -38.79
CA HIS A 35 -20.12 -6.88 -38.27
C HIS A 35 -20.50 -6.81 -36.78
N THR A 36 -21.42 -7.66 -36.31
CA THR A 36 -21.81 -7.70 -34.89
C THR A 36 -20.69 -8.27 -34.01
N LEU A 37 -19.94 -9.23 -34.53
CA LEU A 37 -18.77 -9.80 -33.84
C LEU A 37 -17.59 -8.82 -33.79
N GLU A 38 -17.37 -8.08 -34.88
CA GLU A 38 -16.34 -7.04 -34.94
C GLU A 38 -16.62 -5.92 -33.94
N GLN A 39 -17.86 -5.41 -33.89
CA GLN A 39 -18.27 -4.41 -32.90
C GLN A 39 -18.09 -4.89 -31.45
N ALA A 40 -18.42 -6.16 -31.17
CA ALA A 40 -18.23 -6.73 -29.83
C ALA A 40 -16.76 -6.91 -29.47
N ARG A 41 -15.90 -7.22 -30.45
CA ARG A 41 -14.45 -7.31 -30.27
C ARG A 41 -13.87 -5.93 -29.96
N ASP A 42 -14.23 -4.92 -30.74
CA ASP A 42 -13.69 -3.57 -30.60
C ASP A 42 -14.12 -2.96 -29.27
N ALA A 43 -15.39 -3.13 -28.85
CA ALA A 43 -15.87 -2.68 -27.54
C ALA A 43 -15.13 -3.37 -26.38
N ARG A 44 -14.82 -4.66 -26.51
CA ARG A 44 -14.05 -5.41 -25.51
C ARG A 44 -12.58 -4.97 -25.47
N GLU A 45 -12.00 -4.62 -26.61
CA GLU A 45 -10.64 -4.10 -26.70
C GLU A 45 -10.52 -2.72 -26.04
N GLU A 46 -11.51 -1.84 -26.28
CA GLU A 46 -11.60 -0.54 -25.59
C GLU A 46 -11.74 -0.70 -24.06
N GLU A 47 -12.58 -1.64 -23.61
CA GLU A 47 -12.74 -1.94 -22.19
C GLU A 47 -11.42 -2.46 -21.57
N LEU A 48 -10.74 -3.39 -22.24
CA LEU A 48 -9.45 -3.91 -21.81
C LEU A 48 -8.39 -2.82 -21.72
N ASP A 49 -8.36 -1.88 -22.66
CA ASP A 49 -7.43 -0.78 -22.64
C ASP A 49 -7.73 0.24 -21.54
N CYS A 50 -9.00 0.46 -21.22
CA CYS A 50 -9.38 1.24 -20.04
C CYS A 50 -8.87 0.58 -18.75
N TYR A 51 -9.08 -0.73 -18.59
CA TYR A 51 -8.58 -1.48 -17.43
C TYR A 51 -7.05 -1.55 -17.33
N LYS A 52 -6.31 -1.42 -18.44
CA LYS A 52 -4.84 -1.35 -18.41
C LYS A 52 -4.32 0.04 -18.03
N ARG A 53 -5.03 1.11 -18.43
CA ARG A 53 -4.62 2.49 -18.15
C ARG A 53 -4.79 2.84 -16.68
N GLU A 54 -5.88 2.41 -16.06
CA GLU A 54 -6.17 2.75 -14.66
C GLU A 54 -5.04 2.31 -13.68
N PRO A 55 -4.56 1.06 -13.69
CA PRO A 55 -3.42 0.62 -12.87
C PRO A 55 -2.16 1.43 -13.08
N LEU A 56 -1.85 1.80 -14.33
CA LEU A 56 -0.69 2.63 -14.66
C LEU A 56 -0.83 4.02 -14.02
N THR A 57 -2.00 4.65 -14.18
CA THR A 57 -2.25 5.96 -13.56
C THR A 57 -2.21 5.92 -12.03
N LEU A 58 -2.67 4.81 -11.42
CA LEU A 58 -2.59 4.62 -9.98
C LEU A 58 -1.16 4.40 -9.51
N GLN A 59 -0.36 3.67 -10.29
CA GLN A 59 1.06 3.46 -10.02
C GLN A 59 1.83 4.77 -10.07
N ASP A 60 1.58 5.60 -11.10
CA ASP A 60 2.21 6.92 -11.23
C ASP A 60 1.87 7.83 -10.04
N LYS A 61 0.58 7.88 -9.65
CA LYS A 61 0.14 8.64 -8.47
C LYS A 61 0.77 8.12 -7.18
N ASN A 62 0.89 6.80 -7.03
CA ASN A 62 1.51 6.21 -5.84
C ASN A 62 2.98 6.62 -5.75
N GLN A 63 3.69 6.55 -6.88
CA GLN A 63 5.09 6.97 -6.97
C GLN A 63 5.25 8.47 -6.67
N GLU A 64 4.39 9.33 -7.21
CA GLU A 64 4.41 10.76 -6.92
C GLU A 64 4.20 11.04 -5.42
N LEU A 65 3.21 10.39 -4.80
CA LEU A 65 2.96 10.51 -3.37
C LEU A 65 4.14 10.02 -2.53
N GLN A 66 4.81 8.94 -2.94
CA GLN A 66 6.02 8.46 -2.26
C GLN A 66 7.14 9.51 -2.31
N TYR A 67 7.37 10.16 -3.45
CA TYR A 67 8.35 11.23 -3.56
C TYR A 67 8.00 12.43 -2.69
N GLN A 68 6.72 12.81 -2.62
CA GLN A 68 6.27 13.90 -1.75
C GLN A 68 6.47 13.56 -0.27
N ILE A 69 6.16 12.33 0.14
CA ILE A 69 6.39 11.85 1.50
C ILE A 69 7.89 11.91 1.83
N GLU A 70 8.74 11.39 0.95
CA GLU A 70 10.19 11.39 1.14
C GLU A 70 10.74 12.82 1.28
N ASP A 71 10.33 13.75 0.40
CA ASP A 71 10.75 15.15 0.49
C ASP A 71 10.28 15.81 1.80
N LEU A 72 9.04 15.59 2.21
CA LEU A 72 8.50 16.13 3.47
C LEU A 72 9.23 15.55 4.70
N GLU A 73 9.51 14.25 4.71
CA GLU A 73 10.30 13.61 5.76
C GLU A 73 11.71 14.17 5.82
N ASN A 74 12.36 14.31 4.67
CA ASN A 74 13.70 14.87 4.57
C ASN A 74 13.72 16.30 5.09
N ARG A 75 12.78 17.15 4.68
CA ARG A 75 12.63 18.54 5.18
C ARG A 75 12.42 18.58 6.68
N SER A 76 11.57 17.71 7.22
CA SER A 76 11.32 17.58 8.65
C SER A 76 12.55 17.13 9.44
N ARG A 77 13.43 16.32 8.83
CA ARG A 77 14.67 15.82 9.45
C ARG A 77 15.88 16.74 9.26
N ARG A 78 15.81 17.82 8.46
CA ARG A 78 16.98 18.70 8.15
C ARG A 78 17.66 19.27 9.39
N SER A 79 16.91 19.56 10.44
CA SER A 79 17.44 20.09 11.70
C SER A 79 17.82 19.02 12.72
N ASN A 80 17.62 17.74 12.37
CA ASN A 80 17.97 16.63 13.24
C ASN A 80 19.45 16.24 13.05
N ILE A 81 20.16 16.12 14.17
CA ILE A 81 21.53 15.64 14.24
C ILE A 81 21.53 14.33 15.02
N LEU A 82 22.10 13.28 14.42
CA LEU A 82 22.34 12.00 15.08
C LEU A 82 23.79 11.97 15.60
N ILE A 83 23.95 11.95 16.91
CA ILE A 83 25.22 11.80 17.59
C ILE A 83 25.38 10.30 17.91
N LYS A 84 26.36 9.66 17.29
CA LYS A 84 26.58 8.22 17.42
C LYS A 84 27.42 7.86 18.64
N ASP A 85 27.20 6.64 19.12
CA ASP A 85 28.07 5.95 20.09
C ASP A 85 28.32 6.74 21.39
N VAL A 86 27.31 7.49 21.85
CA VAL A 86 27.44 8.28 23.08
C VAL A 86 27.40 7.33 24.28
N PRO A 87 28.45 7.27 25.12
CA PRO A 87 28.46 6.37 26.28
C PRO A 87 27.32 6.72 27.24
N SER A 88 26.65 5.70 27.78
CA SER A 88 25.51 5.93 28.69
C SER A 88 25.93 6.71 29.94
N GLN A 89 27.14 6.46 30.44
CA GLN A 89 27.72 7.14 31.59
C GLN A 89 28.20 8.58 31.32
N ALA A 90 28.36 8.96 30.05
CA ALA A 90 28.82 10.32 29.70
C ALA A 90 27.73 11.37 29.89
N VAL A 91 26.46 10.95 29.88
CA VAL A 91 25.32 11.81 30.16
C VAL A 91 24.99 11.71 31.64
N THR A 92 25.58 12.61 32.42
CA THR A 92 25.23 12.81 33.83
C THR A 92 24.17 13.91 33.91
N GLY A 93 22.95 13.54 34.33
CA GLY A 93 21.83 14.47 34.44
C GLY A 93 21.01 14.59 33.16
N VAL A 94 20.70 15.84 32.76
CA VAL A 94 19.81 16.15 31.63
C VAL A 94 20.55 15.98 30.30
N GLN A 95 19.92 15.31 29.34
CA GLN A 95 20.57 14.93 28.07
C GLN A 95 20.89 16.15 27.19
N GLU A 96 20.02 17.16 27.24
CA GLU A 96 20.18 18.44 26.57
C GLU A 96 21.47 19.14 27.01
N ASP A 97 21.77 19.16 28.31
CA ASP A 97 22.97 19.80 28.84
C ASP A 97 24.25 19.16 28.30
N PHE A 98 24.26 17.83 28.18
CA PHE A 98 25.38 17.11 27.56
C PHE A 98 25.57 17.55 26.10
N VAL A 99 24.49 17.61 25.33
CA VAL A 99 24.53 17.97 23.91
C VAL A 99 24.96 19.43 23.71
N VAL A 100 24.47 20.36 24.54
CA VAL A 100 24.90 21.77 24.51
C VAL A 100 26.39 21.89 24.81
N ARG A 101 26.88 21.23 25.87
CA ARG A 101 28.31 21.22 26.21
C ARG A 101 29.16 20.62 25.09
N LEU A 102 28.67 19.54 24.45
CA LEU A 102 29.34 18.93 23.32
C LEU A 102 29.47 19.92 22.15
N PHE A 103 28.40 20.61 21.78
CA PHE A 103 28.46 21.62 20.70
C PHE A 103 29.38 22.79 21.03
N GLN A 104 29.34 23.31 22.26
CA GLN A 104 30.24 24.38 22.71
C GLN A 104 31.71 23.95 22.75
N HIS A 105 31.97 22.66 22.99
CA HIS A 105 33.31 22.08 22.94
C HIS A 105 33.82 21.93 21.50
N MET A 106 32.98 21.40 20.60
CA MET A 106 33.34 21.19 19.18
C MET A 106 33.46 22.50 18.40
N ALA A 107 32.65 23.50 18.73
CA ALA A 107 32.65 24.80 18.09
C ALA A 107 32.81 25.92 19.14
N PRO A 108 34.05 26.32 19.46
CA PRO A 108 34.31 27.36 20.47
C PRO A 108 33.61 28.70 20.19
N ALA A 109 33.34 29.01 18.92
CA ALA A 109 32.56 30.19 18.52
C ALA A 109 31.13 30.19 19.10
N LEU A 110 30.57 29.01 19.41
CA LEU A 110 29.26 28.86 20.02
C LEU A 110 29.27 29.00 21.55
N LYS A 111 30.44 29.11 22.21
CA LYS A 111 30.51 29.18 23.69
C LYS A 111 29.72 30.35 24.26
N ASN A 112 29.70 31.47 23.56
CA ASN A 112 28.98 32.68 23.97
C ASN A 112 27.59 32.78 23.32
N GLN A 113 27.18 31.77 22.55
CA GLN A 113 25.88 31.72 21.89
C GLN A 113 24.94 30.77 22.63
N THR A 114 23.66 31.12 22.67
CA THR A 114 22.63 30.24 23.21
C THR A 114 22.30 29.17 22.16
N VAL A 115 22.83 27.96 22.36
CA VAL A 115 22.41 26.79 21.58
C VAL A 115 21.05 26.32 22.12
N MET A 116 20.00 26.49 21.32
CA MET A 116 18.65 26.04 21.67
C MET A 116 18.35 24.71 20.97
N LEU A 117 17.88 23.74 21.74
CA LEU A 117 17.48 22.41 21.27
C LEU A 117 15.97 22.29 21.40
N ASP A 118 15.30 21.80 20.34
CA ASP A 118 13.85 21.54 20.37
C ASP A 118 13.52 20.21 21.04
N ARG A 119 14.31 19.19 20.72
CA ARG A 119 14.15 17.82 21.22
C ARG A 119 15.50 17.16 21.30
N THR A 120 15.74 16.41 22.38
CA THR A 120 16.91 15.54 22.50
C THR A 120 16.49 14.25 23.17
N HIS A 121 16.82 13.10 22.58
CA HIS A 121 16.54 11.81 23.20
C HIS A 121 17.50 10.73 22.69
N ARG A 122 17.63 9.67 23.47
CA ARG A 122 18.34 8.45 23.07
C ARG A 122 17.54 7.67 22.02
N VAL A 123 18.24 7.09 21.06
CA VAL A 123 17.64 6.29 19.97
C VAL A 123 18.00 4.83 20.11
N GLY A 124 17.12 3.94 19.68
CA GLY A 124 17.35 2.49 19.75
C GLY A 124 16.91 1.87 21.08
N ARG A 125 17.44 0.68 21.37
CA ARG A 125 17.00 -0.12 22.53
C ARG A 125 17.55 0.44 23.84
N PRO A 126 16.78 0.41 24.95
CA PRO A 126 17.27 0.80 26.27
C PRO A 126 18.53 0.01 26.66
N VAL A 127 19.56 0.73 27.09
CA VAL A 127 20.80 0.14 27.57
C VAL A 127 20.58 -0.51 28.93
N ARG A 128 21.00 -1.77 29.08
CA ARG A 128 20.83 -2.56 30.32
C ARG A 128 22.11 -2.70 31.14
N SER A 129 23.28 -2.42 30.55
CA SER A 129 24.57 -2.61 31.19
C SER A 129 25.38 -1.31 31.23
N GLN A 130 26.18 -1.15 32.28
CA GLN A 130 27.15 -0.06 32.37
C GLN A 130 28.21 -0.23 31.27
N GLY A 131 28.54 0.87 30.59
CA GLY A 131 29.55 0.90 29.51
C GLY A 131 29.00 0.72 28.08
N GLN A 132 27.70 0.45 27.92
CA GLN A 132 27.09 0.42 26.59
C GLN A 132 26.89 1.84 26.02
N VAL A 133 27.15 1.97 24.73
CA VAL A 133 26.94 3.20 23.96
C VAL A 133 25.54 3.22 23.35
N GLN A 134 25.00 4.41 23.15
CA GLN A 134 23.70 4.58 22.50
C GLN A 134 23.68 5.88 21.70
N ASP A 135 23.05 5.85 20.53
CA ASP A 135 22.88 7.03 19.72
C ASP A 135 21.97 8.06 20.40
N THR A 136 22.20 9.33 20.11
CA THR A 136 21.37 10.45 20.55
C THR A 136 20.87 11.21 19.33
N LEU A 137 19.56 11.37 19.20
CA LEU A 137 18.95 12.24 18.21
C LEU A 137 18.61 13.57 18.87
N THR A 138 19.14 14.66 18.31
CA THR A 138 18.82 16.02 18.75
C THR A 138 18.29 16.84 17.58
N CYS A 139 17.39 17.78 17.84
CA CYS A 139 16.92 18.75 16.85
C CYS A 139 17.36 20.13 17.30
N LEU A 140 18.12 20.81 16.45
CA LEU A 140 18.48 22.20 16.69
C LEU A 140 17.27 23.10 16.44
N HIS A 141 16.97 23.98 17.38
CA HIS A 141 16.01 25.04 17.14
C HIS A 141 16.57 26.01 16.11
N HIS A 142 15.71 26.56 15.26
CA HIS A 142 16.12 27.39 14.12
C HIS A 142 17.15 28.46 14.51
N TYR A 143 18.34 28.34 13.93
CA TYR A 143 19.36 29.38 14.00
C TYR A 143 18.93 30.54 13.09
N LYS A 144 18.34 31.59 13.66
CA LYS A 144 18.39 32.91 13.02
C LYS A 144 19.80 33.44 13.24
N GLY A 145 20.70 33.15 12.30
CA GLY A 145 21.97 33.86 12.24
C GLY A 145 21.68 35.35 12.26
N ARG A 146 22.33 36.11 13.16
CA ARG A 146 22.32 37.56 13.05
C ARG A 146 22.76 37.93 11.63
N PRO A 147 22.09 38.89 10.97
CA PRO A 147 22.52 39.42 9.67
C PRO A 147 23.94 40.00 9.77
#